data_AF-A0A3B8JYW0-F1
#
_entry.id   AF-A0A3B8JYW0-F1
#
_cell.length_a   1.000
_cell.length_b   1.000
_cell.length_c   1.000
_cell.angle_alpha   90.00
_cell.angle_beta   90.00
_cell.angle_gamma   90.00
#
_symmetry.space_group_name_H-M   'P 1'
#
loop_
_entity.id
_entity.type
_entity.pdbx_description
1 polymer ?
#
loop_
_entity_poly.entity_id
_entity_poly.type
_entity_poly.pdbx_seq_one_letter_code
_entity_poly.pdbx_strand_id
1 'polypeptide(L)'
;MWRKIPAQTIFIVFLLMSQFLAAIHPRVLTATTPSAVYLNGAALQFDISPNLQHGVPMFPLRKIFEEMGYDVSWEAEAKRAVLQGPGRVVVLYPQNPLYSVNGAVYRTSSPPFIERGRLMVGMDFLQQGAGIEEVVWDEEQGILYLEYRSSETDNHEAPLPLEEGTPVNFVEVLLPAGNGVQAGDSFDIVIAAPFVKDIYSYEIVFFYNPEIMEIKDL
;
A
#
# COMPACT_ATOMS: atom_id res chain seq x y z
N MET A 1 -63.06 -20.80 -24.64
CA MET A 1 -62.59 -21.25 -25.98
C MET A 1 -61.06 -21.13 -26.01
N TRP A 2 -60.34 -22.20 -25.67
CA TRP A 2 -58.87 -22.20 -25.67
C TRP A 2 -58.37 -22.33 -27.11
N ARG A 3 -57.75 -21.29 -27.67
CA ARG A 3 -57.11 -21.35 -28.98
C ARG A 3 -55.88 -22.25 -28.87
N LYS A 4 -55.86 -23.36 -29.61
CA LYS A 4 -54.70 -24.24 -29.73
C LYS A 4 -53.55 -23.43 -30.34
N ILE A 5 -52.46 -23.25 -29.60
CA ILE A 5 -51.27 -22.57 -30.09
C ILE A 5 -50.56 -23.53 -31.05
N PRO A 6 -50.26 -23.14 -32.31
CA PRO A 6 -49.59 -24.01 -33.26
C PRO A 6 -48.17 -24.36 -32.75
N ALA A 7 -47.75 -25.62 -32.93
CA ALA A 7 -46.46 -26.13 -32.45
C ALA A 7 -45.26 -25.33 -33.00
N GLN A 8 -45.39 -24.77 -34.21
CA GLN A 8 -44.36 -23.91 -34.84
C GLN A 8 -44.15 -22.59 -34.08
N THR A 9 -45.21 -22.00 -33.52
CA THR A 9 -45.13 -20.78 -32.71
C THR A 9 -44.44 -21.03 -31.37
N ILE A 10 -44.64 -22.21 -30.76
CA ILE A 10 -43.95 -22.60 -29.52
C ILE A 10 -42.44 -22.78 -29.78
N PHE A 11 -42.08 -23.38 -30.93
CA PHE A 11 -40.68 -23.58 -31.31
C PHE A 11 -39.95 -22.25 -31.58
N ILE A 12 -40.60 -21.29 -32.25
CA ILE A 12 -40.02 -19.96 -32.52
C ILE A 12 -39.83 -19.15 -31.23
N VAL A 13 -40.77 -19.23 -30.29
CA VAL A 13 -40.64 -18.56 -28.97
C VAL A 13 -39.52 -19.19 -28.14
N PHE A 14 -39.34 -20.51 -28.20
CA PHE A 14 -38.21 -21.19 -27.54
C PHE A 14 -36.86 -20.82 -28.18
N LEU A 15 -36.80 -20.68 -29.51
CA LEU A 15 -35.61 -20.25 -30.24
C LEU A 15 -35.24 -18.78 -29.95
N LEU A 16 -36.24 -17.90 -29.80
CA LEU A 16 -36.05 -16.49 -29.42
C LEU A 16 -35.72 -16.30 -27.93
N MET A 17 -36.26 -17.12 -27.02
CA MET A 17 -35.86 -17.10 -25.60
C MET A 17 -34.44 -17.63 -25.37
N SER A 18 -33.98 -18.58 -26.19
CA SER A 18 -32.61 -19.10 -26.16
C SER A 18 -31.57 -18.02 -26.50
N GLN A 19 -31.92 -17.03 -27.35
CA GLN A 19 -31.05 -15.91 -27.71
C GLN A 19 -30.91 -14.85 -26.60
N PHE A 20 -31.75 -14.91 -25.55
CA PHE A 20 -31.64 -14.03 -24.38
C PHE A 20 -30.81 -14.64 -23.23
N LEU A 21 -30.32 -15.88 -23.38
CA LEU A 21 -29.44 -16.53 -22.42
C LEU A 21 -27.95 -16.41 -22.78
N ALA A 22 -27.60 -15.55 -23.72
CA ALA A 22 -26.22 -15.25 -24.04
C ALA A 22 -25.70 -14.11 -23.15
N ALA A 23 -24.64 -14.43 -22.39
CA ALA A 23 -23.52 -13.52 -22.11
C ALA A 23 -23.65 -12.52 -20.95
N ILE A 24 -23.96 -12.98 -19.72
CA ILE A 24 -23.32 -12.34 -18.54
C ILE A 24 -21.87 -12.85 -18.52
N HIS A 25 -20.99 -12.23 -19.31
CA HIS A 25 -19.56 -12.46 -19.14
C HIS A 25 -19.15 -11.72 -17.87
N PRO A 26 -18.46 -12.37 -16.92
CA PRO A 26 -17.81 -11.62 -15.87
C PRO A 26 -16.88 -10.62 -16.54
N ARG A 27 -17.13 -9.32 -16.33
CA ARG A 27 -16.18 -8.29 -16.71
C ARG A 27 -14.95 -8.49 -15.84
N VAL A 28 -13.93 -9.11 -16.40
CA VAL A 28 -12.60 -9.10 -15.80
C VAL A 28 -12.11 -7.67 -15.94
N LEU A 29 -12.12 -6.92 -14.83
CA LEU A 29 -11.43 -5.64 -14.76
C LEU A 29 -9.96 -5.95 -15.00
N THR A 30 -9.47 -5.63 -16.19
CA THR A 30 -8.05 -5.79 -16.51
C THR A 30 -7.35 -4.66 -15.78
N ALA A 31 -6.63 -5.00 -14.71
CA ALA A 31 -5.74 -4.05 -14.07
C ALA A 31 -4.78 -3.54 -15.14
N THR A 32 -4.84 -2.24 -15.41
CA THR A 32 -4.06 -1.59 -16.46
C THR A 32 -3.14 -0.59 -15.80
N THR A 33 -1.89 -0.54 -16.25
CA THR A 33 -0.94 0.47 -15.76
C THR A 33 -1.26 1.84 -16.35
N PRO A 34 -1.20 2.92 -15.55
CA PRO A 34 -1.38 4.26 -16.06
C PRO A 34 -0.34 4.61 -17.13
N SER A 35 -0.80 5.26 -18.20
CA SER A 35 0.07 5.88 -19.21
C SER A 35 0.71 7.17 -18.69
N ALA A 36 -0.01 7.86 -17.80
CA ALA A 36 0.46 9.04 -17.07
C ALA A 36 -0.14 9.06 -15.66
N VAL A 37 0.61 9.66 -14.73
CA VAL A 37 0.15 9.90 -13.36
C VAL A 37 0.26 11.39 -13.08
N TYR A 38 -0.80 11.98 -12.54
CA TYR A 38 -0.84 13.36 -12.08
C TYR A 38 -1.01 13.39 -10.56
N LEU A 39 -0.31 14.31 -9.90
CA LEU A 39 -0.42 14.57 -8.47
C LEU A 39 -0.78 16.05 -8.27
N ASN A 40 -1.93 16.34 -7.66
CA ASN A 40 -2.47 17.69 -7.53
C ASN A 40 -2.43 18.47 -8.87
N GLY A 41 -2.81 17.80 -9.96
CA GLY A 41 -2.77 18.33 -11.33
C GLY A 41 -1.38 18.44 -12.00
N ALA A 42 -0.29 18.12 -11.31
CA ALA A 42 1.06 18.12 -11.88
C ALA A 42 1.45 16.74 -12.43
N ALA A 43 1.96 16.69 -13.67
CA ALA A 43 2.38 15.43 -14.30
C ALA A 43 3.66 14.88 -13.66
N LEU A 44 3.61 13.63 -13.22
CA LEU A 44 4.76 12.92 -12.67
C LEU A 44 5.58 12.25 -13.77
N GLN A 45 6.88 12.55 -13.80
CA GLN A 45 7.85 11.85 -14.65
C GLN A 45 8.61 10.82 -13.83
N PHE A 46 8.55 9.57 -14.26
CA PHE A 46 9.24 8.47 -13.60
C PHE A 46 10.39 7.94 -14.46
N ASP A 47 11.52 7.67 -13.82
CA ASP A 47 12.65 6.97 -14.45
C ASP A 47 12.28 5.51 -14.81
N ILE A 48 11.32 4.95 -14.08
CA ILE A 48 10.75 3.63 -14.32
C ILE A 48 9.24 3.79 -14.31
N SER A 49 8.58 3.40 -15.39
CA SER A 49 7.12 3.50 -15.49
C SER A 49 6.44 2.64 -14.41
N PRO A 50 5.28 3.08 -13.87
CA PRO A 50 4.40 2.20 -13.10
C PRO A 50 4.14 0.89 -13.85
N ASN A 51 4.10 -0.23 -13.12
CA ASN A 51 3.98 -1.56 -13.72
C ASN A 51 2.93 -2.42 -12.99
N LEU A 52 2.63 -3.62 -13.51
CA LEU A 52 1.77 -4.59 -12.82
C LEU A 52 2.63 -5.67 -12.18
N GLN A 53 2.48 -5.83 -10.86
CA GLN A 53 3.00 -6.98 -10.12
C GLN A 53 1.82 -7.86 -9.75
N HIS A 54 1.72 -9.06 -10.35
CA HIS A 54 0.59 -9.99 -10.12
C HIS A 54 -0.80 -9.37 -10.32
N GLY A 55 -0.94 -8.43 -11.27
CA GLY A 55 -2.19 -7.73 -11.53
C GLY A 55 -2.46 -6.55 -10.60
N VAL A 56 -1.51 -6.18 -9.74
CA VAL A 56 -1.61 -4.97 -8.91
C VAL A 56 -0.72 -3.86 -9.50
N PRO A 57 -1.25 -2.64 -9.72
CA PRO A 57 -0.44 -1.50 -10.12
C PRO A 57 0.56 -1.10 -9.04
N MET A 58 1.84 -1.00 -9.42
CA MET A 58 2.95 -0.63 -8.56
C MET A 58 3.64 0.62 -9.09
N PHE A 59 4.03 1.49 -8.16
CA PHE A 59 4.49 2.84 -8.47
C PHE A 59 5.87 3.10 -7.85
N PRO A 60 6.77 3.81 -8.55
CA PRO A 60 8.01 4.27 -7.95
C PRO A 60 7.73 5.25 -6.81
N LEU A 61 8.06 4.83 -5.60
CA LEU A 61 7.74 5.55 -4.36
C LEU A 61 8.37 6.95 -4.32
N ARG A 62 9.67 7.03 -4.65
CA ARG A 62 10.48 8.24 -4.45
C ARG A 62 9.86 9.48 -5.09
N LYS A 63 9.49 9.39 -6.38
CA LYS A 63 9.02 10.55 -7.14
C LYS A 63 7.72 11.12 -6.58
N ILE A 64 6.79 10.25 -6.16
CA ILE A 64 5.51 10.69 -5.58
C ILE A 64 5.78 11.44 -4.26
N PHE A 65 6.60 10.86 -3.38
CA PHE A 65 6.88 11.46 -2.07
C PHE A 65 7.71 12.75 -2.13
N GLU A 66 8.71 12.83 -3.02
CA GLU A 66 9.50 14.04 -3.22
C GLU A 66 8.62 15.21 -3.71
N GLU A 67 7.66 14.96 -4.60
CA GLU A 67 6.68 15.98 -5.03
C GLU A 67 5.72 16.40 -3.91
N MET A 68 5.48 15.51 -2.93
CA MET A 68 4.73 15.82 -1.71
C MET A 68 5.57 16.53 -0.64
N GLY A 69 6.85 16.83 -0.91
CA GLY A 69 7.75 17.53 -0.01
C GLY A 69 8.48 16.65 1.02
N TYR A 70 8.58 15.34 0.76
CA TYR A 70 9.34 14.43 1.62
C TYR A 70 10.80 14.33 1.17
N ASP A 71 11.70 14.24 2.14
CA ASP A 71 13.02 13.67 1.93
C ASP A 71 12.94 12.14 1.99
N VAL A 72 13.51 11.47 0.99
CA VAL A 72 13.44 10.00 0.84
C VAL A 72 14.86 9.43 0.93
N SER A 73 15.17 8.82 2.06
CA SER A 73 16.49 8.23 2.34
C SER A 73 16.44 6.70 2.36
N TRP A 74 17.60 6.09 2.11
CA TRP A 74 17.81 4.65 2.21
C TRP A 74 18.89 4.38 3.25
N GLU A 75 18.55 3.63 4.29
CA GLU A 75 19.51 3.19 5.31
C GLU A 75 20.03 1.81 4.94
N ALA A 76 21.24 1.76 4.39
CA ALA A 76 21.79 0.53 3.81
C ALA A 76 22.03 -0.58 4.84
N GLU A 77 22.44 -0.24 6.06
CA GLU A 77 22.70 -1.19 7.13
C GLU A 77 21.41 -1.89 7.58
N ALA A 78 20.34 -1.12 7.77
CA ALA A 78 19.01 -1.61 8.14
C ALA A 78 18.19 -2.13 6.95
N LYS A 79 18.64 -1.88 5.71
CA LYS A 79 17.93 -2.20 4.45
C LYS A 79 16.48 -1.69 4.43
N ARG A 80 16.29 -0.44 4.85
CA ARG A 80 14.99 0.22 4.92
C ARG A 80 14.99 1.57 4.24
N ALA A 81 13.82 1.98 3.76
CA ALA A 81 13.58 3.35 3.32
C ALA A 81 12.94 4.15 4.44
N VAL A 82 13.42 5.37 4.63
CA VAL A 82 12.88 6.34 5.59
C VAL A 82 12.48 7.60 4.82
N LEU A 83 11.21 7.97 4.93
CA LEU A 83 10.62 9.11 4.25
C LEU A 83 10.20 10.13 5.31
N GLN A 84 10.80 11.32 5.27
CA GLN A 84 10.55 12.38 6.23
C GLN A 84 9.90 13.55 5.52
N GLY A 85 8.65 13.85 5.87
CA GLY A 85 7.91 14.97 5.33
C GLY A 85 7.24 15.80 6.43
N PRO A 86 6.45 16.82 6.07
CA PRO A 86 5.78 17.69 7.04
C PRO A 86 4.87 16.90 7.99
N GLY A 87 5.28 16.73 9.25
CA GLY A 87 4.53 16.02 10.29
C GLY A 87 4.35 14.52 10.06
N ARG A 88 5.09 13.92 9.13
CA ARG A 88 4.97 12.51 8.79
C ARG A 88 6.32 11.86 8.54
N VAL A 89 6.60 10.79 9.28
CA VAL A 89 7.74 9.90 9.07
C VAL A 89 7.21 8.52 8.67
N VAL A 90 7.64 8.03 7.51
CA VAL A 90 7.26 6.70 7.01
C VAL A 90 8.49 5.81 6.93
N VAL A 91 8.42 4.61 7.50
CA VAL A 91 9.50 3.62 7.44
C VAL A 91 8.97 2.33 6.83
N LEU A 92 9.68 1.78 5.84
CA LEU A 92 9.30 0.54 5.19
C LEU A 92 10.50 -0.28 4.74
N TYR A 93 10.27 -1.58 4.61
CA TYR A 93 11.26 -2.56 4.18
C TYR A 93 10.81 -3.21 2.87
N PRO A 94 11.72 -3.45 1.92
CA PRO A 94 11.41 -4.31 0.78
C PRO A 94 10.97 -5.70 1.26
N GLN A 95 9.97 -6.26 0.58
CA GLN A 95 9.34 -7.56 0.80
C GLN A 95 8.58 -7.71 2.13
N ASN A 96 8.55 -6.67 2.97
CA ASN A 96 7.74 -6.65 4.18
C ASN A 96 6.40 -5.95 3.90
N PRO A 97 5.25 -6.62 4.06
CA PRO A 97 3.95 -5.96 3.92
C PRO A 97 3.66 -4.98 5.07
N LEU A 98 4.44 -5.01 6.16
CA LEU A 98 4.32 -4.05 7.24
C LEU A 98 5.21 -2.82 7.01
N TYR A 99 4.69 -1.67 7.36
CA TYR A 99 5.39 -0.39 7.35
C TYR A 99 4.87 0.48 8.48
N SER A 100 5.54 1.59 8.77
CA SER A 100 5.10 2.51 9.79
C SER A 100 4.89 3.92 9.30
N VAL A 101 3.97 4.60 9.97
CA VAL A 101 3.68 6.02 9.80
C VAL A 101 3.64 6.64 11.19
N ASN A 102 4.55 7.56 11.48
CA ASN A 102 4.70 8.19 12.80
C ASN A 102 4.77 7.17 13.95
N GLY A 103 5.43 6.03 13.71
CA GLY A 103 5.59 4.93 14.68
C GLY A 103 4.41 3.95 14.76
N ALA A 104 3.24 4.28 14.21
CA ALA A 104 2.13 3.35 14.11
C ALA A 104 2.32 2.38 12.94
N VAL A 105 2.08 1.08 13.16
CA VAL A 105 2.29 0.03 12.16
C VAL A 105 1.03 -0.19 11.32
N TYR A 106 1.22 -0.20 10.01
CA TYR A 106 0.21 -0.45 8.99
C TYR A 106 0.62 -1.64 8.12
N ARG A 107 -0.35 -2.18 7.36
CA ARG A 107 -0.12 -3.28 6.43
C ARG A 107 -0.57 -2.88 5.02
N THR A 108 0.25 -3.20 4.03
CA THR A 108 -0.13 -3.22 2.61
C THR A 108 -0.41 -4.64 2.14
N SER A 109 -1.34 -4.76 1.21
CA SER A 109 -1.69 -6.00 0.50
C SER A 109 -0.60 -6.44 -0.49
N SER A 110 0.22 -5.50 -0.96
CA SER A 110 1.27 -5.74 -1.95
C SER A 110 2.61 -5.27 -1.38
N PRO A 111 3.47 -6.20 -0.91
CA PRO A 111 4.75 -5.87 -0.31
C PRO A 111 5.57 -4.95 -1.23
N PRO A 112 6.20 -3.89 -0.68
CA PRO A 112 7.14 -3.07 -1.42
C PRO A 112 8.25 -3.92 -1.99
N PHE A 113 8.80 -3.58 -3.15
CA PHE A 113 9.94 -4.32 -3.70
C PHE A 113 10.87 -3.39 -4.48
N ILE A 114 12.12 -3.82 -4.64
CA ILE A 114 13.07 -3.05 -5.44
C ILE A 114 13.09 -3.61 -6.85
N GLU A 115 12.77 -2.78 -7.84
CA GLU A 115 12.92 -3.09 -9.26
C GLU A 115 13.89 -2.11 -9.90
N ARG A 116 14.96 -2.63 -10.52
CA ARG A 116 16.00 -1.84 -11.20
C ARG A 116 16.50 -0.64 -10.35
N GLY A 117 16.62 -0.84 -9.04
CA GLY A 117 17.07 0.20 -8.11
C GLY A 117 16.03 1.26 -7.75
N ARG A 118 14.74 1.02 -7.97
CA ARG A 118 13.64 1.85 -7.46
C ARG A 118 12.75 1.03 -6.53
N LEU A 119 12.36 1.63 -5.41
CA LEU A 119 11.39 1.04 -4.51
C LEU A 119 9.99 1.24 -5.09
N MET A 120 9.29 0.14 -5.32
CA MET A 120 7.96 0.06 -5.91
C MET A 120 6.95 -0.24 -4.82
N VAL A 121 5.83 0.49 -4.80
CA VAL A 121 4.76 0.35 -3.79
C VAL A 121 3.38 0.30 -4.45
N GLY A 122 2.43 -0.38 -3.79
CA GLY A 122 1.05 -0.46 -4.22
C GLY A 122 0.24 0.79 -3.91
N MET A 123 -0.94 0.90 -4.52
CA MET A 123 -1.84 2.05 -4.31
C MET A 123 -2.32 2.18 -2.86
N ASP A 124 -2.55 1.07 -2.17
CA ASP A 124 -2.98 1.07 -0.77
C ASP A 124 -1.93 1.72 0.15
N PHE A 125 -0.65 1.45 -0.10
CA PHE A 125 0.45 2.14 0.56
C PHE A 125 0.47 3.64 0.22
N LEU A 126 0.19 4.04 -1.02
CA LEU A 126 0.15 5.45 -1.38
C LEU A 126 -0.98 6.20 -0.65
N GLN A 127 -2.17 5.61 -0.56
CA GLN A 127 -3.29 6.20 0.18
C GLN A 127 -2.98 6.33 1.69
N GLN A 128 -2.47 5.27 2.30
CA GLN A 128 -2.27 5.20 3.75
C GLN A 128 -0.92 5.76 4.23
N GLY A 129 0.15 5.50 3.49
CA GLY A 129 1.50 5.94 3.80
C GLY A 129 1.76 7.38 3.39
N ALA A 130 1.39 7.76 2.16
CA ALA A 130 1.58 9.12 1.68
C ALA A 130 0.48 10.08 2.15
N GLY A 131 -0.73 9.56 2.41
CA GLY A 131 -1.90 10.38 2.73
C GLY A 131 -2.62 10.92 1.50
N ILE A 132 -2.57 10.19 0.39
CA ILE A 132 -3.37 10.50 -0.79
C ILE A 132 -4.85 10.30 -0.43
N GLU A 133 -5.64 11.36 -0.53
CA GLU A 133 -7.06 11.39 -0.16
C GLU A 133 -7.94 10.92 -1.32
N GLU A 134 -7.59 11.29 -2.56
CA GLU A 134 -8.37 10.97 -3.76
C GLU A 134 -7.53 10.25 -4.80
N VAL A 135 -8.13 9.23 -5.42
CA VAL A 135 -7.55 8.45 -6.50
C VAL A 135 -8.60 8.31 -7.58
N VAL A 136 -8.35 8.88 -8.75
CA VAL A 136 -9.27 8.84 -9.89
C VAL A 136 -8.56 8.19 -11.08
N TRP A 137 -9.14 7.13 -11.61
CA TRP A 137 -8.67 6.45 -12.82
C TRP A 137 -9.56 6.84 -14.00
N ASP A 138 -8.96 7.50 -14.99
CA ASP A 138 -9.58 7.76 -16.29
C ASP A 138 -9.31 6.58 -17.22
N GLU A 139 -10.32 5.72 -17.42
CA GLU A 139 -10.22 4.53 -18.27
C GLU A 139 -10.05 4.86 -19.76
N GLU A 140 -10.56 6.00 -20.23
CA GLU A 140 -10.55 6.37 -21.65
C GLU A 140 -9.15 6.84 -22.07
N GLN A 141 -8.52 7.65 -21.21
CA GLN A 141 -7.19 8.19 -21.45
C GLN A 141 -6.08 7.31 -20.85
N GLY A 142 -6.43 6.40 -19.94
CA GLY A 142 -5.48 5.61 -19.18
C GLY A 142 -4.65 6.46 -18.23
N ILE A 143 -5.24 7.50 -17.63
CA ILE A 143 -4.55 8.47 -16.76
C ILE A 143 -4.99 8.29 -15.31
N LEU A 144 -4.03 8.30 -14.40
CA LEU A 144 -4.27 8.27 -12.96
C LEU A 144 -4.09 9.66 -12.37
N TYR A 145 -5.10 10.15 -11.67
CA TYR A 145 -5.05 11.39 -10.90
C TYR A 145 -5.02 11.07 -9.41
N LEU A 146 -4.07 11.67 -8.70
CA LEU A 146 -3.86 11.55 -7.27
C LEU A 146 -4.01 12.93 -6.64
N GLU A 147 -4.76 13.04 -5.56
CA GLU A 147 -4.89 14.29 -4.80
C GLU A 147 -4.53 14.06 -3.33
N TYR A 148 -3.79 15.01 -2.76
CA TYR A 148 -3.50 15.08 -1.34
C TYR A 148 -3.62 16.52 -0.86
N ARG A 149 -3.94 16.69 0.43
CA ARG A 149 -3.94 18.00 1.07
C ARG A 149 -2.60 18.25 1.74
N SER A 150 -1.89 19.29 1.30
CA SER A 150 -0.77 19.82 2.06
C SER A 150 -1.32 20.44 3.34
N SER A 151 -0.99 19.86 4.49
CA SER A 151 -1.40 20.37 5.81
C SER A 151 -0.61 21.63 6.17
N GLU A 152 -0.83 22.74 5.46
CA GLU A 152 -0.31 24.06 5.85
C GLU A 152 -1.20 24.74 6.93
N THR A 153 -2.36 24.15 7.28
CA THR A 153 -3.37 24.79 8.14
C THR A 153 -3.75 24.01 9.40
N ASP A 154 -3.17 22.84 9.66
CA ASP A 154 -3.42 22.15 10.91
C ASP A 154 -2.42 22.64 11.97
N ASN A 155 -2.83 23.61 12.81
CA ASN A 155 -2.06 24.12 13.95
C ASN A 155 -1.89 23.07 15.08
N HIS A 156 -2.08 21.79 14.80
CA HIS A 156 -1.51 20.75 15.63
C HIS A 156 -0.03 20.74 15.31
N GLU A 157 0.81 21.15 16.27
CA GLU A 157 2.26 20.95 16.20
C GLU A 157 2.50 19.54 15.68
N ALA A 158 2.85 19.44 14.39
CA ALA A 158 3.54 18.30 13.85
C ALA A 158 4.65 18.00 14.86
N PRO A 159 4.80 16.76 15.35
CA PRO A 159 5.99 16.41 16.11
C PRO A 159 7.16 16.99 15.33
N LEU A 160 7.95 17.84 16.00
CA LEU A 160 9.13 18.48 15.40
C LEU A 160 9.86 17.42 14.56
N PRO A 161 10.43 17.78 13.40
CA PRO A 161 11.35 16.89 12.71
C PRO A 161 12.28 16.34 13.77
N LEU A 162 12.25 15.02 13.97
CA LEU A 162 13.14 14.36 14.90
C LEU A 162 14.53 14.88 14.56
N GLU A 163 15.23 15.53 15.51
CA GLU A 163 16.58 16.03 15.27
C GLU A 163 17.37 14.92 14.58
N GLU A 164 18.20 15.23 13.58
CA GLU A 164 19.02 14.22 12.89
C GLU A 164 19.66 13.27 13.93
N GLY A 165 19.24 12.00 13.91
CA GLY A 165 19.72 10.99 14.87
C GLY A 165 18.85 10.77 16.11
N THR A 166 17.67 11.41 16.23
CA THR A 166 16.69 11.03 17.26
C THR A 166 16.03 9.73 16.82
N PRO A 167 16.21 8.62 17.56
CA PRO A 167 15.58 7.37 17.18
C PRO A 167 14.07 7.55 17.33
N VAL A 168 13.36 7.37 16.22
CA VAL A 168 11.93 7.12 16.21
C VAL A 168 11.65 6.02 17.23
N ASN A 169 10.81 6.30 18.23
CA ASN A 169 10.21 5.27 19.08
C ASN A 169 9.44 4.34 18.14
N PHE A 170 10.06 3.23 17.74
CA PHE A 170 9.48 2.37 16.72
C PHE A 170 9.59 0.91 17.12
N VAL A 171 8.45 0.23 17.01
CA VAL A 171 8.33 -1.21 17.06
C VAL A 171 8.37 -1.69 15.61
N GLU A 172 9.52 -2.20 15.18
CA GLU A 172 9.64 -2.83 13.87
C GLU A 172 9.19 -4.27 13.99
N VAL A 173 8.25 -4.67 13.13
CA VAL A 173 7.86 -6.07 12.99
C VAL A 173 8.31 -6.50 11.60
N LEU A 174 9.33 -7.36 11.57
CA LEU A 174 9.89 -7.89 10.33
C LEU A 174 9.28 -9.27 10.07
N LEU A 175 8.32 -9.30 9.15
CA LEU A 175 7.73 -10.56 8.71
C LEU A 175 8.66 -11.29 7.72
N PRO A 176 8.61 -12.63 7.67
CA PRO A 176 9.18 -13.39 6.57
C PRO A 176 8.67 -12.88 5.22
N ALA A 177 9.50 -12.94 4.18
CA ALA A 177 9.13 -12.48 2.85
C ALA A 177 7.89 -13.22 2.31
N GLY A 178 6.83 -12.47 1.95
CA GLY A 178 5.61 -13.03 1.36
C GLY A 178 4.31 -12.41 1.90
N ASN A 179 3.16 -12.84 1.36
CA ASN A 179 1.84 -12.29 1.69
C ASN A 179 1.18 -12.92 2.93
N GLY A 180 1.86 -13.82 3.65
CA GLY A 180 1.32 -14.49 4.84
C GLY A 180 2.40 -15.13 5.70
N VAL A 181 2.03 -15.42 6.95
CA VAL A 181 2.86 -16.14 7.94
C VAL A 181 2.28 -17.55 8.06
N GLN A 182 3.12 -18.59 7.95
CA GLN A 182 2.72 -19.98 8.16
C GLN A 182 3.00 -20.42 9.60
N ALA A 183 2.27 -21.43 10.07
CA ALA A 183 2.56 -22.02 11.37
C ALA A 183 3.98 -22.60 11.39
N GLY A 184 4.82 -22.09 12.28
CA GLY A 184 6.25 -22.43 12.38
C GLY A 184 7.20 -21.33 11.90
N ASP A 185 6.70 -20.31 11.21
CA ASP A 185 7.51 -19.14 10.84
C ASP A 185 7.84 -18.30 12.08
N SER A 186 9.06 -17.76 12.11
CA SER A 186 9.53 -16.82 13.14
C SER A 186 9.58 -15.41 12.56
N PHE A 187 9.29 -14.41 13.38
CA PHE A 187 9.41 -13.00 13.02
C PHE A 187 10.13 -12.26 14.13
N ASP A 188 10.85 -11.20 13.75
CA ASP A 188 11.59 -10.39 14.70
C ASP A 188 10.77 -9.16 15.07
N ILE A 189 10.71 -8.87 16.38
CA ILE A 189 10.26 -7.59 16.90
C ILE A 189 11.49 -6.82 17.35
N VAL A 190 11.81 -5.75 16.63
CA VAL A 190 12.90 -4.84 17.00
C VAL A 190 12.28 -3.62 17.67
N ILE A 191 12.67 -3.35 18.91
CA ILE A 191 12.25 -2.13 19.62
C ILE A 191 13.45 -1.22 19.77
N ALA A 192 13.35 -0.04 19.17
CA ALA A 192 14.31 1.04 19.40
C ALA A 192 13.70 2.02 20.42
N ALA A 193 14.40 2.20 21.55
CA ALA A 193 14.09 3.25 22.52
C ALA A 193 15.22 4.31 22.48
N PRO A 194 14.90 5.61 22.50
CA PRO A 194 15.89 6.68 22.56
C PRO A 194 16.74 6.55 23.80
N PHE A 195 18.03 6.81 23.68
CA PHE A 195 18.87 7.03 24.85
C PHE A 195 18.45 8.35 25.51
N VAL A 196 17.76 8.26 26.64
CA VAL A 196 17.42 9.44 27.45
C VAL A 196 18.43 9.52 28.59
N LYS A 197 19.17 10.63 28.64
CA LYS A 197 20.12 10.90 29.73
C LYS A 197 19.40 10.75 31.07
N ASP A 198 20.00 9.99 31.99
CA ASP A 198 19.48 9.68 33.33
C ASP A 198 18.23 8.74 33.38
N ILE A 199 17.84 8.14 32.25
CA ILE A 199 16.93 6.98 32.22
C ILE A 199 17.74 5.71 32.00
N TYR A 200 17.63 4.77 32.94
CA TYR A 200 18.48 3.57 32.99
C TYR A 200 17.74 2.27 32.65
N SER A 201 16.42 2.33 32.41
CA SER A 201 15.59 1.16 32.11
C SER A 201 14.33 1.55 31.35
N TYR A 202 13.96 0.74 30.38
CA TYR A 202 12.67 0.78 29.70
C TYR A 202 11.89 -0.47 30.09
N GLU A 203 10.62 -0.30 30.47
CA GLU A 203 9.69 -1.42 30.58
C GLU A 203 8.96 -1.56 29.26
N ILE A 204 9.03 -2.75 28.67
CA ILE A 204 8.33 -3.10 27.44
C ILE A 204 7.36 -4.22 27.80
N VAL A 205 6.06 -3.95 27.66
CA VAL A 205 5.01 -4.94 27.91
C VAL A 205 4.37 -5.34 26.59
N PHE A 206 4.49 -6.63 26.25
CA PHE A 206 3.83 -7.21 25.09
C PHE A 206 2.61 -8.02 25.49
N PHE A 207 1.55 -7.90 24.71
CA PHE A 207 0.40 -8.79 24.77
C PHE A 207 0.35 -9.62 23.50
N TYR A 208 0.29 -10.93 23.65
CA TYR A 208 0.15 -11.87 22.54
C TYR A 208 -0.87 -12.95 22.90
N ASN A 209 -1.41 -13.63 21.90
CA ASN A 209 -2.28 -14.76 22.13
C ASN A 209 -1.41 -16.05 22.15
N PRO A 210 -1.28 -16.73 23.31
CA PRO A 210 -0.44 -17.92 23.45
C PRO A 210 -0.99 -19.14 22.69
N GLU A 211 -2.23 -19.12 22.23
CA GLU A 211 -2.79 -20.20 21.40
C GLU A 211 -2.27 -20.18 19.96
N ILE A 212 -1.75 -19.04 19.50
CA ILE A 212 -1.32 -18.84 18.10
C ILE A 212 0.16 -18.47 17.96
N MET A 213 0.84 -18.09 19.05
CA MET A 213 2.25 -17.68 19.05
C MET A 213 3.00 -18.28 20.24
N GLU A 214 4.19 -18.82 19.98
CA GLU A 214 5.14 -19.31 20.98
C GLU A 214 6.34 -18.35 21.02
N ILE A 215 6.70 -17.85 22.21
CA ILE A 215 7.91 -17.04 22.41
C ILE A 215 9.06 -18.01 22.69
N LYS A 216 10.14 -17.90 21.90
CA LYS A 216 11.41 -18.59 22.14
C LYS A 216 12.45 -17.57 22.53
N ASP A 217 13.01 -17.71 23.72
CA ASP A 217 14.21 -16.95 24.10
C ASP A 217 15.38 -17.41 23.19
N LEU A 218 16.01 -16.45 22.51
CA LEU A 218 17.22 -16.66 21.71
C LEU A 218 18.48 -16.42 22.56
#